data_AF-A0A411KZF6-F1
#
_entry.id   AF-A0A411KZF6-F1
#
_cell.length_a   1.000
_cell.length_b   1.000
_cell.length_c   1.000
_cell.angle_alpha   90.00
_cell.angle_beta   90.00
_cell.angle_gamma   90.00
#
_symmetry.space_group_name_H-M   'P 1'
#
loop_
_entity.id
_entity.type
_entity.pdbx_description
1 polymer ?
#
loop_
_entity_poly.entity_id
_entity_poly.type
_entity_poly.pdbx_seq_one_letter_code
_entity_poly.pdbx_strand_id
1 'polypeptide(L)'
;MKSVRLMHALCRRVKHTSLARRIVVEQRRQYAEKCDSVIKGVVVGVYAKEGDRQPRMTPSGEKFDDRVQGKVTDLIRETGLSGQLGKGRVFMNVDAEFRAVAVVGVGQEGAGFNDLEMIDEGMENARVAAGVGARALQMQGCTDVFVESMEYAEQAAEGSALAVWRYNTN
;
A
#
# COMPACT_ATOMS: atom_id res chain seq x y z
N MET A 1 -33.67 -28.28 64.50
CA MET A 1 -33.22 -26.90 64.27
C MET A 1 -33.64 -26.48 62.86
N LYS A 2 -34.51 -25.47 62.76
CA LYS A 2 -35.01 -24.86 61.51
C LYS A 2 -34.15 -23.62 61.21
N SER A 3 -33.77 -23.35 59.96
CA SER A 3 -33.47 -21.99 59.48
C SER A 3 -33.31 -22.00 57.94
N VAL A 4 -34.28 -21.55 57.12
CA VAL A 4 -34.59 -20.18 56.64
C VAL A 4 -34.18 -20.03 55.16
N ARG A 5 -35.17 -19.70 54.33
CA ARG A 5 -35.04 -19.25 52.92
C ARG A 5 -34.39 -17.86 52.87
N LEU A 6 -33.61 -17.57 51.82
CA LEU A 6 -33.50 -16.20 51.29
C LEU A 6 -33.47 -16.21 49.75
N MET A 7 -34.32 -15.35 49.19
CA MET A 7 -34.49 -15.04 47.76
C MET A 7 -33.60 -13.84 47.36
N HIS A 8 -33.49 -13.63 46.03
CA HIS A 8 -32.94 -12.47 45.29
C HIS A 8 -31.47 -12.59 44.86
N ALA A 9 -31.04 -12.23 43.65
CA ALA A 9 -31.64 -11.46 42.57
C ALA A 9 -31.05 -11.88 41.21
N LEU A 10 -31.87 -11.85 40.15
CA LEU A 10 -31.42 -11.88 38.76
C LEU A 10 -30.65 -10.59 38.44
N CYS A 11 -29.32 -10.67 38.35
CA CYS A 11 -28.53 -9.60 37.76
C CYS A 11 -28.47 -9.80 36.23
N ARG A 12 -29.29 -9.05 35.50
CA ARG A 12 -29.18 -8.89 34.04
C ARG A 12 -27.82 -8.25 33.73
N ARG A 13 -26.87 -9.05 33.23
CA ARG A 13 -25.59 -8.54 32.73
C ARG A 13 -25.81 -7.87 31.37
N VAL A 14 -25.90 -6.54 31.37
CA VAL A 14 -25.83 -5.71 30.16
C VAL A 14 -24.45 -5.94 29.52
N LYS A 15 -24.41 -6.51 28.31
CA LYS A 15 -23.16 -6.60 27.53
C LYS A 15 -22.90 -5.24 26.91
N HIS A 16 -22.04 -4.46 27.54
CA HIS A 16 -21.57 -3.19 27.00
C HIS A 16 -20.49 -3.42 25.94
N THR A 17 -20.73 -2.82 24.77
CA THR A 17 -19.78 -2.15 23.86
C THR A 17 -18.58 -2.94 23.34
N SER A 18 -18.60 -3.23 22.03
CA SER A 18 -17.46 -3.63 21.22
C SER A 18 -16.32 -2.61 21.34
N LEU A 19 -15.20 -3.06 21.89
CA LEU A 19 -13.93 -2.33 21.85
C LEU A 19 -13.41 -2.32 20.42
N ALA A 20 -13.59 -1.19 19.73
CA ALA A 20 -12.86 -0.89 18.50
C ALA A 20 -11.35 -0.94 18.80
N ARG A 21 -10.65 -1.92 18.21
CA ARG A 21 -9.19 -1.97 18.23
C ARG A 21 -8.67 -0.74 17.48
N ARG A 22 -8.21 0.27 18.22
CA ARG A 22 -7.36 1.33 17.66
C ARG A 22 -6.09 0.67 17.15
N ILE A 23 -5.91 0.64 15.83
CA ILE A 23 -4.61 0.40 15.22
C ILE A 23 -3.79 1.65 15.52
N VAL A 24 -2.97 1.60 16.55
CA VAL A 24 -1.97 2.63 16.80
C VAL A 24 -0.85 2.38 15.78
N VAL A 25 -0.83 3.20 14.72
CA VAL A 25 0.34 3.27 13.84
C VAL A 25 1.43 4.00 14.61
N GLU A 26 2.33 3.25 15.22
CA GLU A 26 3.50 3.82 15.90
C GLU A 26 4.40 4.48 14.84
N GLN A 27 4.37 5.81 14.78
CA GLN A 27 5.33 6.58 13.98
C GLN A 27 6.71 6.45 14.62
N ARG A 28 7.49 5.44 14.21
CA ARG A 28 8.91 5.39 14.50
C ARG A 28 9.61 6.56 13.80
N ARG A 29 9.95 7.60 14.56
CA ARG A 29 10.88 8.65 14.14
C ARG A 29 12.29 8.07 14.27
N GLN A 30 12.90 7.72 13.15
CA GLN A 30 14.32 7.38 13.12
C GLN A 30 15.13 8.67 13.03
N TYR A 31 16.22 8.76 13.79
CA TYR A 31 17.21 9.82 13.67
C TYR A 31 17.93 9.68 12.33
N ALA A 32 18.33 10.79 11.72
CA ALA A 32 19.12 10.77 10.49
C ALA A 32 20.49 10.15 10.79
N GLU A 33 20.67 8.88 10.40
CA GLU A 33 22.00 8.28 10.34
C GLU A 33 22.75 8.84 9.13
N LYS A 34 24.08 8.85 9.20
CA LYS A 34 24.95 9.32 8.12
C LYS A 34 24.71 8.47 6.86
N CYS A 35 24.05 9.04 5.85
CA CYS A 35 23.72 8.38 4.58
C CYS A 35 24.98 8.21 3.69
N ASP A 36 25.82 7.22 3.98
CA ASP A 36 26.99 6.94 3.11
C ASP A 36 26.66 5.99 1.94
N SER A 37 25.42 5.50 1.80
CA SER A 37 24.99 4.73 0.62
C SER A 37 23.61 5.17 0.14
N VAL A 38 23.50 5.55 -1.13
CA VAL A 38 22.23 5.78 -1.82
C VAL A 38 21.41 4.48 -1.80
N ILE A 39 20.21 4.51 -1.23
CA ILE A 39 19.30 3.37 -1.22
C ILE A 39 18.21 3.65 -2.24
N LYS A 40 18.32 2.98 -3.40
CA LYS A 40 17.33 3.06 -4.47
C LYS A 40 16.15 2.13 -4.19
N GLY A 41 14.94 2.66 -4.36
CA GLY A 41 13.72 1.88 -4.44
C GLY A 41 12.92 2.19 -5.71
N VAL A 42 12.09 1.25 -6.15
CA VAL A 42 11.22 1.43 -7.31
C VAL A 42 9.78 1.05 -7.00
N VAL A 43 8.82 1.82 -7.50
CA VAL A 43 7.38 1.54 -7.43
C VAL A 43 6.90 0.98 -8.76
N VAL A 44 6.22 -0.17 -8.70
CA VAL A 44 5.59 -0.83 -9.86
C VAL A 44 4.13 -1.15 -9.57
N GLY A 45 3.28 -1.02 -10.57
CA GLY A 45 1.83 -1.16 -10.48
C GLY A 45 1.32 -2.54 -10.85
N VAL A 46 0.24 -2.95 -10.20
CA VAL A 46 -0.56 -4.13 -10.54
C VAL A 46 -2.04 -3.77 -10.58
N TYR A 47 -2.71 -4.10 -11.68
CA TYR A 47 -4.15 -3.89 -11.83
C TYR A 47 -4.94 -4.90 -10.99
N ALA A 48 -6.11 -4.48 -10.55
CA ALA A 48 -7.07 -5.31 -9.86
C ALA A 48 -7.45 -6.52 -10.71
N LYS A 49 -7.38 -7.71 -10.11
CA LYS A 49 -7.80 -8.93 -10.79
C LYS A 49 -9.29 -8.88 -11.14
N GLU A 50 -9.63 -9.39 -12.32
CA GLU A 50 -11.01 -9.61 -12.74
C GLU A 50 -11.41 -11.06 -12.44
N GLY A 51 -12.27 -11.25 -11.42
CA GLY A 51 -12.73 -12.56 -11.00
C GLY A 51 -11.60 -13.47 -10.49
N ASP A 52 -11.50 -14.67 -11.07
CA ASP A 52 -10.50 -15.68 -10.71
C ASP A 52 -9.21 -15.60 -11.56
N ARG A 53 -9.09 -14.58 -12.42
CA ARG A 53 -7.86 -14.35 -13.18
C ARG A 53 -6.73 -13.89 -12.26
N GLN A 54 -5.50 -14.11 -12.70
CA GLN A 54 -4.33 -13.59 -12.01
C GLN A 54 -4.26 -12.07 -12.20
N PRO A 55 -3.81 -11.31 -11.18
CA PRO A 55 -3.55 -9.89 -11.32
C PRO A 55 -2.55 -9.63 -12.46
N ARG A 56 -2.82 -8.62 -13.27
CA ARG A 56 -1.92 -8.19 -14.35
C ARG A 56 -1.11 -7.00 -13.90
N MET A 57 0.17 -6.97 -14.25
CA MET A 57 1.00 -5.79 -14.01
C MET A 57 0.74 -4.73 -15.08
N THR A 58 1.12 -3.50 -14.78
CA THR A 58 1.18 -2.43 -15.79
C THR A 58 2.22 -2.76 -16.86
N PRO A 59 2.17 -2.14 -18.06
CA PRO A 59 3.17 -2.40 -19.10
C PRO A 59 4.62 -2.11 -18.67
N SER A 60 4.82 -1.15 -17.76
CA SER A 60 6.13 -0.85 -17.17
C SER A 60 6.52 -1.87 -16.10
N GLY A 61 5.56 -2.33 -15.29
CA GLY A 61 5.75 -3.40 -14.31
C GLY A 61 6.08 -4.75 -14.96
N GLU A 62 5.45 -5.09 -16.08
CA GLU A 62 5.77 -6.27 -16.89
C GLU A 62 7.23 -6.23 -17.37
N LYS A 63 7.68 -5.11 -17.93
CA LYS A 63 9.10 -4.93 -18.33
C LYS A 63 10.07 -5.04 -17.15
N PHE A 64 9.67 -4.53 -15.98
CA PHE A 64 10.48 -4.65 -14.78
C PHE A 64 10.55 -6.11 -14.30
N ASP A 65 9.44 -6.83 -14.33
CA ASP A 65 9.39 -8.24 -13.95
C ASP A 65 10.18 -9.15 -14.90
N ASP A 66 10.13 -8.87 -16.21
CA ASP A 66 10.96 -9.53 -17.22
C ASP A 66 12.45 -9.39 -16.88
N ARG A 67 12.90 -8.18 -16.47
CA ARG A 67 14.27 -7.93 -16.04
C ARG A 67 14.67 -8.78 -14.83
N VAL A 68 13.76 -9.02 -13.88
CA VAL A 68 14.02 -9.86 -12.71
C VAL A 68 13.56 -11.30 -12.88
N GLN A 69 13.26 -11.73 -14.11
CA GLN A 69 12.93 -13.10 -14.50
C GLN A 69 11.66 -13.66 -13.83
N GLY A 70 10.61 -12.84 -13.73
CA GLY A 70 9.31 -13.30 -13.23
C GLY A 70 9.16 -13.30 -11.71
N LYS A 71 10.21 -12.92 -10.97
CA LYS A 71 10.22 -12.96 -9.50
C LYS A 71 9.14 -12.09 -8.86
N VAL A 72 8.80 -10.94 -9.45
CA VAL A 72 7.74 -10.07 -8.91
C VAL A 72 6.39 -10.75 -9.10
N THR A 73 6.14 -11.36 -10.26
CA THR A 73 4.92 -12.14 -10.50
C THR A 73 4.76 -13.28 -9.49
N ASP A 74 5.83 -14.01 -9.20
CA ASP A 74 5.77 -15.10 -8.22
C ASP A 74 5.49 -14.56 -6.81
N LEU A 75 6.13 -13.46 -6.40
CA LEU A 75 5.86 -12.80 -5.13
C LEU A 75 4.42 -12.25 -5.02
N ILE A 76 3.85 -11.72 -6.11
CA ILE A 76 2.45 -11.30 -6.16
C ILE A 76 1.53 -12.49 -5.88
N ARG A 77 1.78 -13.63 -6.53
CA ARG A 77 1.01 -14.87 -6.34
C ARG A 77 1.12 -15.41 -4.92
N GLU A 78 2.33 -15.54 -4.40
CA GLU A 78 2.58 -16.06 -3.06
C GLU A 78 1.96 -15.20 -1.96
N THR A 79 1.96 -13.88 -2.14
CA THR A 79 1.43 -12.94 -1.15
C THR A 79 -0.05 -12.61 -1.30
N GLY A 80 -0.71 -13.14 -2.34
CA GLY A 80 -2.11 -12.91 -2.62
C GLY A 80 -2.46 -11.45 -2.92
N LEU A 81 -1.52 -10.69 -3.49
CA LEU A 81 -1.78 -9.32 -3.91
C LEU A 81 -2.82 -9.33 -5.02
N SER A 82 -3.92 -8.60 -4.83
CA SER A 82 -5.07 -8.62 -5.76
C SER A 82 -5.13 -7.45 -6.73
N GLY A 83 -4.24 -6.46 -6.59
CA GLY A 83 -4.29 -5.20 -7.33
C GLY A 83 -5.32 -4.18 -6.85
N GLN A 84 -5.92 -4.41 -5.67
CA GLN A 84 -6.82 -3.43 -5.05
C GLN A 84 -6.12 -2.07 -4.86
N LEU A 85 -6.78 -0.99 -5.30
CA LEU A 85 -6.25 0.36 -5.24
C LEU A 85 -5.68 0.71 -3.85
N GLY A 86 -4.48 1.27 -3.82
CA GLY A 86 -3.83 1.76 -2.60
C GLY A 86 -3.39 0.66 -1.63
N LYS A 87 -3.49 -0.62 -2.01
CA LYS A 87 -2.90 -1.75 -1.29
C LYS A 87 -1.64 -2.20 -1.99
N GLY A 88 -0.61 -2.54 -1.24
CA GLY A 88 0.66 -2.98 -1.82
C GLY A 88 1.55 -3.66 -0.81
N ARG A 89 2.70 -4.16 -1.28
CA ARG A 89 3.78 -4.72 -0.46
C ARG A 89 5.11 -4.25 -0.98
N VAL A 90 6.09 -4.15 -0.07
CA VAL A 90 7.49 -3.90 -0.42
C VAL A 90 8.25 -5.21 -0.33
N PHE A 91 8.95 -5.55 -1.41
CA PHE A 91 9.83 -6.69 -1.51
C PHE A 91 11.28 -6.23 -1.53
N MET A 92 12.14 -6.91 -0.78
CA MET A 92 13.55 -6.55 -0.66
C MET A 92 14.41 -7.48 -1.49
N ASN A 93 15.52 -6.97 -2.03
CA ASN A 93 16.54 -7.74 -2.75
C ASN A 93 15.98 -8.54 -3.94
N VAL A 94 14.99 -7.99 -4.64
CA VAL A 94 14.43 -8.60 -5.86
C VAL A 94 15.29 -8.31 -7.08
N ASP A 95 15.80 -7.08 -7.17
CA ASP A 95 16.66 -6.60 -8.25
C ASP A 95 18.05 -6.22 -7.70
N ALA A 96 19.06 -6.21 -8.58
CA ALA A 96 20.43 -5.87 -8.21
C ALA A 96 20.67 -4.37 -8.03
N GLU A 97 19.89 -3.52 -8.70
CA GLU A 97 19.97 -2.06 -8.64
C GLU A 97 19.02 -1.49 -7.57
N PHE A 98 17.80 -2.02 -7.51
CA PHE A 98 16.78 -1.57 -6.56
C PHE A 98 16.73 -2.49 -5.35
N ARG A 99 17.20 -1.98 -4.19
CA ARG A 99 17.16 -2.71 -2.92
C ARG A 99 15.74 -3.05 -2.49
N ALA A 100 14.79 -2.17 -2.80
CA ALA A 100 13.38 -2.31 -2.44
C ALA A 100 12.48 -2.08 -3.65
N VAL A 101 11.52 -2.99 -3.85
CA VAL A 101 10.50 -2.91 -4.91
C VAL A 101 9.14 -2.82 -4.24
N ALA A 102 8.45 -1.70 -4.39
CA ALA A 102 7.09 -1.52 -3.92
C ALA A 102 6.11 -1.90 -5.04
N VAL A 103 5.39 -3.00 -4.84
CA VAL A 103 4.31 -3.43 -5.74
C VAL A 103 2.99 -2.90 -5.19
N VAL A 104 2.32 -2.05 -5.96
CA VAL A 104 1.10 -1.33 -5.54
C VAL A 104 -0.07 -1.60 -6.47
N GLY A 105 -1.25 -1.77 -5.88
CA GLY A 105 -2.51 -1.91 -6.60
C GLY A 105 -2.95 -0.59 -7.21
N VAL A 106 -3.14 -0.59 -8.52
CA VAL A 106 -3.60 0.55 -9.34
C VAL A 106 -5.14 0.53 -9.48
N GLY A 107 -5.82 -0.54 -9.05
CA GLY A 107 -7.26 -0.65 -9.26
C GLY A 107 -7.60 -1.17 -10.66
N GLN A 108 -8.81 -0.89 -11.15
CA GLN A 108 -9.30 -1.46 -12.40
C GLN A 108 -8.46 -0.98 -13.60
N GLU A 109 -8.09 -1.91 -14.47
CA GLU A 109 -7.43 -1.60 -15.74
C GLU A 109 -8.39 -0.87 -16.67
N GLY A 110 -7.91 0.20 -17.32
CA GLY A 110 -8.73 1.00 -18.22
C GLY A 110 -9.84 1.81 -17.55
N ALA A 111 -9.71 2.10 -16.24
CA ALA A 111 -10.59 3.05 -15.57
C ALA A 111 -10.55 4.42 -16.27
N GLY A 112 -11.72 5.04 -16.45
CA GLY A 112 -11.87 6.30 -17.18
C GLY A 112 -12.64 7.35 -16.39
N PHE A 113 -13.35 8.24 -17.10
CA PHE A 113 -14.14 9.28 -16.48
C PHE A 113 -15.36 8.71 -15.74
N ASN A 114 -15.54 9.11 -14.49
CA ASN A 114 -16.71 8.78 -13.67
C ASN A 114 -17.63 10.01 -13.54
N ASP A 115 -18.81 9.94 -14.13
CA ASP A 115 -19.81 11.03 -14.15
C ASP A 115 -20.38 11.36 -12.76
N LEU A 116 -20.32 10.44 -11.79
CA LEU A 116 -20.82 10.68 -10.43
C LEU A 116 -19.83 11.49 -9.60
N GLU A 117 -18.54 11.17 -9.75
CA GLU A 117 -17.45 11.82 -9.02
C GLU A 117 -16.87 13.02 -9.78
N MET A 118 -17.21 13.16 -11.08
CA MET A 118 -16.71 14.20 -11.98
C MET A 118 -15.17 14.24 -12.07
N ILE A 119 -14.54 13.06 -12.02
CA ILE A 119 -13.09 12.87 -12.12
C ILE A 119 -12.75 11.73 -13.07
N ASP A 120 -11.53 11.77 -13.60
CA ASP A 120 -10.93 10.61 -14.28
C ASP A 120 -10.34 9.67 -13.22
N GLU A 121 -10.97 8.50 -13.06
CA GLU A 121 -10.57 7.53 -12.05
C GLU A 121 -9.21 6.91 -12.37
N GLY A 122 -8.88 6.69 -13.64
CA GLY A 122 -7.57 6.16 -14.04
C GLY A 122 -6.44 7.09 -13.61
N MET A 123 -6.63 8.40 -13.86
CA MET A 123 -5.70 9.44 -13.41
C MET A 123 -5.58 9.50 -11.89
N GLU A 124 -6.70 9.45 -11.15
CA GLU A 124 -6.66 9.49 -9.68
C GLU A 124 -6.05 8.22 -9.07
N ASN A 125 -6.33 7.08 -9.67
CA ASN A 125 -5.75 5.80 -9.27
C ASN A 125 -4.22 5.81 -9.37
N ALA A 126 -3.67 6.38 -10.45
CA ALA A 126 -2.23 6.57 -10.62
C ALA A 126 -1.63 7.45 -9.51
N ARG A 127 -2.30 8.57 -9.14
CA ARG A 127 -1.85 9.43 -8.03
C ARG A 127 -1.79 8.64 -6.72
N VAL A 128 -2.87 7.93 -6.39
CA VAL A 128 -2.99 7.17 -5.14
C VAL A 128 -1.95 6.07 -5.07
N ALA A 129 -1.82 5.26 -6.12
CA ALA A 129 -0.89 4.13 -6.16
C ALA A 129 0.57 4.61 -6.08
N ALA A 130 0.94 5.63 -6.85
CA ALA A 130 2.27 6.25 -6.80
C ALA A 130 2.60 6.82 -5.42
N GLY A 131 1.65 7.52 -4.80
CA GLY A 131 1.81 8.08 -3.47
C GLY A 131 2.02 7.02 -2.39
N VAL A 132 1.20 5.96 -2.42
CA VAL A 132 1.33 4.82 -1.48
C VAL A 132 2.69 4.15 -1.62
N GLY A 133 3.12 3.86 -2.85
CA GLY A 133 4.39 3.21 -3.12
C GLY A 133 5.59 4.07 -2.69
N ALA A 134 5.59 5.34 -3.08
CA ALA A 134 6.68 6.26 -2.75
C ALA A 134 6.81 6.47 -1.24
N ARG A 135 5.68 6.64 -0.55
CA ARG A 135 5.67 6.74 0.91
C ARG A 135 6.12 5.46 1.60
N ALA A 136 5.73 4.30 1.08
CA ALA A 136 6.18 3.01 1.61
C ALA A 136 7.70 2.88 1.51
N LEU A 137 8.31 3.22 0.36
CA LEU A 137 9.75 3.19 0.16
C LEU A 137 10.48 4.22 1.04
N GLN A 138 9.95 5.44 1.19
CA GLN A 138 10.48 6.42 2.14
C GLN A 138 10.54 5.86 3.56
N MET A 139 9.50 5.12 3.99
CA MET A 139 9.48 4.50 5.32
C MET A 139 10.44 3.31 5.46
N GLN A 140 10.90 2.72 4.35
CA GLN A 140 11.95 1.69 4.35
C GLN A 140 13.37 2.28 4.30
N GLY A 141 13.50 3.61 4.31
CA GLY A 141 14.79 4.30 4.28
C GLY A 141 15.39 4.45 2.87
N CYS A 142 14.59 4.28 1.80
CA CYS A 142 15.04 4.63 0.46
C CYS A 142 15.28 6.14 0.36
N THR A 143 16.47 6.52 -0.09
CA THR A 143 16.83 7.93 -0.35
C THR A 143 16.37 8.36 -1.75
N ASP A 144 16.39 7.42 -2.69
CA ASP A 144 16.07 7.65 -4.09
C ASP A 144 14.91 6.73 -4.47
N VAL A 145 13.77 7.33 -4.86
CA VAL A 145 12.57 6.60 -5.21
C VAL A 145 12.26 6.83 -6.69
N PHE A 146 12.21 5.74 -7.44
CA PHE A 146 11.80 5.71 -8.83
C PHE A 146 10.35 5.25 -8.88
N VAL A 147 9.53 5.90 -9.69
CA VAL A 147 8.10 5.60 -9.81
C VAL A 147 7.81 5.40 -11.29
N GLU A 148 7.15 4.28 -11.62
CA GLU A 148 6.69 4.08 -12.99
C GLU A 148 5.54 5.05 -13.35
N SER A 149 5.23 5.15 -14.64
CA SER A 149 4.17 6.05 -15.11
C SER A 149 2.76 5.61 -14.73
N MET A 150 2.50 4.32 -14.52
CA MET A 150 1.14 3.76 -14.39
C MET A 150 0.21 4.22 -15.53
N GLU A 151 0.77 4.39 -16.73
CA GLU A 151 0.16 5.00 -17.93
C GLU A 151 -0.14 6.51 -17.85
N TYR A 152 -0.05 7.11 -16.66
CA TYR A 152 -0.34 8.51 -16.37
C TYR A 152 0.86 9.17 -15.64
N ALA A 153 1.93 9.46 -16.39
CA ALA A 153 3.20 9.89 -15.81
C ALA A 153 3.11 11.19 -14.99
N GLU A 154 2.26 12.13 -15.39
CA GLU A 154 2.04 13.39 -14.65
C GLU A 154 1.40 13.11 -13.29
N GLN A 155 0.38 12.26 -13.26
CA GLN A 155 -0.35 11.87 -12.05
C GLN A 155 0.52 11.05 -11.10
N ALA A 156 1.33 10.13 -11.64
CA ALA A 156 2.29 9.38 -10.85
C ALA A 156 3.33 10.32 -10.20
N ALA A 157 3.83 11.32 -10.93
CA ALA A 157 4.75 12.32 -10.41
C ALA A 157 4.09 13.19 -9.32
N GLU A 158 2.87 13.66 -9.55
CA GLU A 158 2.09 14.43 -8.58
C GLU A 158 1.86 13.64 -7.28
N GLY A 159 1.30 12.42 -7.40
CA GLY A 159 0.96 11.57 -6.27
C GLY A 159 2.18 11.19 -5.43
N SER A 160 3.29 10.85 -6.08
CA SER A 160 4.53 10.51 -5.37
C SER A 160 5.13 11.72 -4.65
N ALA A 161 5.21 12.88 -5.29
CA ALA A 161 5.76 14.11 -4.69
C ALA A 161 4.93 14.58 -3.48
N LEU A 162 3.60 14.59 -3.59
CA LEU A 162 2.71 14.99 -2.50
C LEU A 162 2.79 14.02 -1.31
N ALA A 163 2.93 12.71 -1.56
CA ALA A 163 2.93 11.70 -0.50
C ALA A 163 4.22 11.68 0.34
N VAL A 164 5.37 12.00 -0.26
CA VAL A 164 6.66 12.05 0.44
C VAL A 164 6.89 13.36 1.19
N TRP A 165 6.22 14.44 0.78
CA TRP A 165 6.35 15.76 1.37
C TRP A 165 5.95 15.78 2.85
N ARG A 166 6.74 16.49 3.66
CA ARG A 166 6.44 16.79 5.07
C ARG A 166 7.01 18.14 5.43
N TYR A 167 6.26 18.94 6.16
CA TYR A 167 6.79 20.10 6.85
C TYR A 167 7.74 19.64 7.98
N ASN A 168 9.00 20.09 7.96
CA ASN A 168 10.04 19.63 8.87
C ASN A 168 10.81 20.77 9.57
N THR A 169 10.24 21.97 9.62
CA THR A 169 10.80 23.08 10.39
C THR A 169 10.33 22.95 11.84
N ASN A 170 11.27 22.72 12.76
CA ASN A 170 11.07 22.80 14.21
C ASN A 170 11.61 24.12 14.75
#